data_AF-A0A969K0A5-F1
#
_entry.id   AF-A0A969K0A5-F1
#
_cell.length_a   1.000
_cell.length_b   1.000
_cell.length_c   1.000
_cell.angle_alpha   90.00
_cell.angle_beta   90.00
_cell.angle_gamma   90.00
#
_symmetry.space_group_name_H-M   'P 1'
#
loop_
_entity.id
_entity.type
_entity.pdbx_description
1 polymer ?
#
loop_
_entity_poly.entity_id
_entity_poly.type
_entity_poly.pdbx_seq_one_letter_code
_entity_poly.pdbx_strand_id
1 'polypeptide(L)'
;MGATLTMVTAEDDVAGLESNLCINCHQGRSSTPTVDRQLSDLPGDEVSDRIRFSNIHYFAAGATLFGNDAQGAYQFADKEYLGRNEHVNRFDSCVECHDTHALEVVVTECADCHENVQTQADLVNIRDEDNSTDYDGDGDVTEGMAGEIATMSEALYAAMQTYSASTPGTLPILYDSHAYPYFFADADGNGEVNGEEGGYNTWTPNLLRAAYNYQYVQKDPGAFAHNGKYVLQFLYDSIQAVGGDTTGMTRP
;
A
#
# COMPACT_ATOMS: atom_id res chain seq x y z
N MET A 1 13.85 13.34 3.96
CA MET A 1 13.28 13.05 2.63
C MET A 1 13.46 11.57 2.36
N GLY A 2 12.57 10.95 1.59
CA GLY A 2 12.72 9.55 1.15
C GLY A 2 13.83 9.38 0.12
N ALA A 3 14.03 8.15 -0.36
CA ALA A 3 14.97 7.86 -1.44
C ALA A 3 14.55 8.55 -2.75
N THR A 4 15.53 8.98 -3.55
CA THR A 4 15.29 9.37 -4.95
C THR A 4 15.36 8.11 -5.80
N LEU A 5 14.30 7.84 -6.56
CA LEU A 5 14.19 6.62 -7.35
C LEU A 5 14.73 6.84 -8.76
N THR A 6 15.44 5.86 -9.28
CA THR A 6 15.96 5.84 -10.65
C THR A 6 16.01 4.39 -11.10
N MET A 7 15.34 4.08 -12.22
CA MET A 7 15.33 2.74 -12.83
C MET A 7 16.70 2.40 -13.37
N VAL A 8 17.20 3.23 -14.28
CA VAL A 8 18.51 3.04 -14.93
C VAL A 8 19.19 4.39 -15.15
N THR A 9 20.52 4.33 -15.28
CA THR A 9 21.36 5.50 -15.64
C THR A 9 22.16 5.28 -16.92
N ALA A 10 22.12 4.06 -17.47
CA ALA A 10 22.83 3.70 -18.69
C ALA A 10 22.09 4.31 -19.90
N GLU A 11 22.84 5.01 -20.77
CA GLU A 11 22.26 5.75 -21.91
C GLU A 11 21.71 4.83 -23.02
N ASP A 12 22.16 3.58 -23.06
CA ASP A 12 21.74 2.57 -24.03
C ASP A 12 20.45 1.84 -23.64
N ASP A 13 19.99 2.00 -22.40
CA ASP A 13 18.71 1.45 -21.92
C ASP A 13 17.58 2.48 -22.04
N VAL A 14 17.04 2.59 -23.25
CA VAL A 14 16.00 3.58 -23.57
C VAL A 14 14.72 3.37 -22.76
N ALA A 15 14.26 2.13 -22.59
CA ALA A 15 13.02 1.82 -21.88
C ALA A 15 13.12 2.15 -20.38
N GLY A 16 14.25 1.83 -19.75
CA GLY A 16 14.52 2.22 -18.37
C GLY A 16 14.62 3.74 -18.22
N LEU A 17 15.23 4.45 -19.17
CA LEU A 17 15.30 5.92 -19.15
C LEU A 17 13.91 6.57 -19.30
N GLU A 18 13.04 6.03 -20.14
CA GLU A 18 11.65 6.48 -20.26
C GLU A 18 10.88 6.24 -18.95
N SER A 19 11.12 5.11 -18.28
CA SER A 19 10.51 4.81 -16.98
C SER A 19 10.90 5.80 -15.88
N ASN A 20 12.11 6.38 -15.95
CA ASN A 20 12.49 7.48 -15.04
C ASN A 20 11.56 8.70 -15.17
N LEU A 21 11.04 8.99 -16.37
CA LEU A 21 10.08 10.09 -16.56
C LEU A 21 8.79 9.83 -15.78
N CYS A 22 8.27 8.60 -15.82
CA CYS A 22 7.08 8.19 -15.08
C CYS A 22 7.29 8.39 -13.56
N ILE A 23 8.42 7.92 -13.06
CA ILE A 23 8.74 7.91 -11.62
C ILE A 23 8.96 9.31 -11.06
N ASN A 24 9.34 10.31 -11.87
CA ASN A 24 9.40 11.70 -11.40
C ASN A 24 8.08 12.14 -10.72
N CYS A 25 6.95 11.68 -11.25
CA CYS A 25 5.62 11.97 -10.70
C CYS A 25 5.08 10.80 -9.84
N HIS A 26 5.32 9.56 -10.24
CA HIS A 26 4.75 8.34 -9.64
C HIS A 26 5.60 7.70 -8.53
N GLN A 27 6.61 8.40 -8.00
CA GLN A 27 7.44 7.93 -6.88
C GLN A 27 6.78 8.04 -5.50
N GLY A 28 5.68 8.79 -5.35
CA GLY A 28 5.16 9.18 -4.05
C GLY A 28 5.93 10.35 -3.41
N ARG A 29 5.39 10.95 -2.34
CA ARG A 29 5.93 12.17 -1.70
C ARG A 29 6.15 12.04 -0.20
N SER A 30 5.83 10.88 0.37
CA SER A 30 6.14 10.53 1.75
C SER A 30 6.78 9.14 1.80
N SER A 31 7.28 8.76 2.96
CA SER A 31 8.02 7.52 3.18
C SER A 31 8.14 7.24 4.68
N THR A 32 8.60 6.05 5.04
CA THR A 32 8.92 5.68 6.44
C THR A 32 9.68 6.78 7.18
N PRO A 33 10.80 7.34 6.67
CA PRO A 33 11.53 8.39 7.38
C PRO A 33 10.74 9.70 7.56
N THR A 34 9.69 9.93 6.77
CA THR A 34 8.81 11.11 6.94
C THR A 34 7.82 10.88 8.07
N VAL A 35 7.23 9.69 8.15
CA VAL A 35 6.35 9.29 9.24
C VAL A 35 7.12 9.23 10.57
N ASP A 36 8.31 8.62 10.60
CA ASP A 36 9.12 8.53 11.82
C ASP A 36 9.52 9.89 12.40
N ARG A 37 9.87 10.86 11.53
CA ARG A 37 10.17 12.23 11.99
C ARG A 37 9.01 12.87 12.73
N GLN A 38 7.78 12.52 12.36
CA GLN A 38 6.58 13.04 12.99
C GLN A 38 6.27 12.32 14.32
N LEU A 39 6.62 11.04 14.40
CA LEU A 39 6.33 10.17 15.54
C LEU A 39 7.44 10.11 16.59
N SER A 40 8.61 10.68 16.32
CA SER A 40 9.78 10.64 17.21
C SER A 40 9.43 10.95 18.66
N ASP A 41 9.85 10.05 19.55
CA ASP A 41 9.72 10.13 21.01
C ASP A 41 8.28 10.08 21.55
N LEU A 42 7.30 9.71 20.73
CA LEU A 42 5.91 9.51 21.16
C LEU A 42 5.64 8.04 21.55
N PRO A 43 4.92 7.77 22.65
CA PRO A 43 4.49 6.42 23.00
C PRO A 43 3.52 5.85 21.96
N GLY A 44 3.63 4.56 21.64
CA GLY A 44 2.92 3.91 20.53
C GLY A 44 1.39 4.07 20.54
N ASP A 45 0.80 4.05 21.73
CA ASP A 45 -0.65 4.00 21.94
C ASP A 45 -1.18 5.20 22.75
N GLU A 46 -0.39 6.27 22.88
CA GLU A 46 -0.84 7.51 23.52
C GLU A 46 -1.22 8.55 22.47
N VAL A 47 -2.38 9.18 22.67
CA VAL A 47 -2.87 10.24 21.78
C VAL A 47 -1.96 11.45 21.88
N SER A 48 -1.60 12.02 20.73
CA SER A 48 -0.80 13.24 20.66
C SER A 48 -1.38 14.26 19.69
N ASP A 49 -1.57 15.48 20.17
CA ASP A 49 -1.99 16.64 19.40
C ASP A 49 -0.94 17.13 18.38
N ARG A 50 0.28 16.58 18.43
CA ARG A 50 1.36 16.81 17.47
C ARG A 50 1.20 15.99 16.18
N ILE A 51 0.39 14.93 16.22
CA ILE A 51 0.24 14.02 15.09
C ILE A 51 -0.83 14.54 14.11
N ARG A 52 -0.48 14.57 12.82
CA ARG A 52 -1.39 14.79 11.70
C ARG A 52 -1.26 13.64 10.70
N PHE A 53 -2.30 13.40 9.92
CA PHE A 53 -2.20 12.38 8.89
C PHE A 53 -1.14 12.76 7.83
N SER A 54 -0.23 11.83 7.54
CA SER A 54 0.76 11.94 6.45
C SER A 54 0.23 11.19 5.24
N ASN A 55 0.25 11.81 4.05
CA ASN A 55 -0.26 11.20 2.82
C ASN A 55 0.92 10.77 1.93
N ILE A 56 0.90 9.55 1.39
CA ILE A 56 1.92 9.07 0.42
C ILE A 56 1.92 9.89 -0.88
N HIS A 57 0.82 10.57 -1.18
CA HIS A 57 0.48 11.20 -2.45
C HIS A 57 0.23 10.17 -3.55
N TYR A 58 -0.81 10.42 -4.33
CA TYR A 58 -1.47 9.46 -5.23
C TYR A 58 -0.53 8.74 -6.21
N PHE A 59 -0.92 7.52 -6.59
CA PHE A 59 -0.28 6.73 -7.64
C PHE A 59 1.23 6.54 -7.44
N ALA A 60 1.62 6.11 -6.24
CA ALA A 60 3.00 5.90 -5.83
C ALA A 60 3.60 4.58 -6.37
N ALA A 61 3.28 4.22 -7.60
CA ALA A 61 3.69 2.98 -8.26
C ALA A 61 5.21 2.75 -8.23
N GLY A 62 6.00 3.82 -8.38
CA GLY A 62 7.46 3.76 -8.27
C GLY A 62 7.91 3.34 -6.87
N ALA A 63 7.33 3.90 -5.82
CA ALA A 63 7.65 3.47 -4.46
C ALA A 63 7.23 2.02 -4.19
N THR A 64 6.13 1.56 -4.78
CA THR A 64 5.67 0.17 -4.64
C THR A 64 6.64 -0.77 -5.34
N LEU A 65 6.97 -0.49 -6.61
CA LEU A 65 7.90 -1.28 -7.41
C LEU A 65 9.25 -1.45 -6.70
N PHE A 66 9.81 -0.37 -6.12
CA PHE A 66 11.11 -0.39 -5.45
C PHE A 66 11.05 -0.93 -4.00
N GLY A 67 9.87 -1.11 -3.42
CA GLY A 67 9.71 -1.70 -2.08
C GLY A 67 10.61 -1.05 -1.01
N ASN A 68 11.41 -1.87 -0.34
CA ASN A 68 12.40 -1.46 0.67
C ASN A 68 13.48 -0.51 0.15
N ASP A 69 13.78 -0.48 -1.14
CA ASP A 69 14.76 0.46 -1.68
C ASP A 69 14.20 1.90 -1.68
N ALA A 70 12.87 2.04 -1.79
CA ALA A 70 12.17 3.31 -1.70
C ALA A 70 11.71 3.67 -0.28
N GLN A 71 11.34 2.65 0.51
CA GLN A 71 10.67 2.78 1.81
C GLN A 71 9.44 3.68 1.75
N GLY A 72 8.67 3.56 0.66
CA GLY A 72 7.48 4.37 0.42
C GLY A 72 6.38 4.09 1.43
N ALA A 73 5.98 2.83 1.59
CA ALA A 73 5.12 2.42 2.70
C ALA A 73 5.84 2.59 4.05
N TYR A 74 5.07 2.60 5.15
CA TYR A 74 5.62 2.55 6.49
C TYR A 74 6.13 1.14 6.78
N GLN A 75 7.39 1.05 7.17
CA GLN A 75 8.09 -0.17 7.50
C GLN A 75 8.46 -0.19 8.97
N PHE A 76 8.17 -1.29 9.64
CA PHE A 76 8.47 -1.47 11.06
C PHE A 76 9.94 -1.86 11.23
N ALA A 77 10.65 -1.20 12.14
CA ALA A 77 12.11 -1.27 12.24
C ALA A 77 12.68 -2.66 12.60
N ASP A 78 11.86 -3.54 13.18
CA ASP A 78 12.19 -4.92 13.55
C ASP A 78 11.83 -5.95 12.47
N LYS A 79 11.36 -5.48 11.30
CA LYS A 79 10.92 -6.31 10.18
C LYS A 79 11.80 -6.13 8.96
N GLU A 80 11.89 -7.19 8.17
CA GLU A 80 12.52 -7.15 6.85
C GLU A 80 11.44 -7.03 5.77
N TYR A 81 11.73 -6.24 4.75
CA TYR A 81 10.83 -5.97 3.63
C TYR A 81 11.53 -6.25 2.31
N LEU A 82 10.76 -6.74 1.33
CA LEU A 82 11.24 -6.95 -0.02
C LEU A 82 11.65 -5.62 -0.66
N GLY A 83 12.79 -5.62 -1.34
CA GLY A 83 13.29 -4.50 -2.15
C GLY A 83 12.55 -4.37 -3.48
N ARG A 84 13.23 -3.87 -4.50
CA ARG A 84 12.67 -3.78 -5.85
C ARG A 84 12.15 -5.14 -6.33
N ASN A 85 10.93 -5.15 -6.83
CA ASN A 85 10.37 -6.28 -7.56
C ASN A 85 10.96 -6.30 -8.97
N GLU A 86 11.72 -7.36 -9.28
CA GLU A 86 12.25 -7.62 -10.61
C GLU A 86 11.34 -8.63 -11.30
N HIS A 87 10.68 -8.18 -12.37
CA HIS A 87 10.00 -9.09 -13.29
C HIS A 87 11.02 -9.61 -14.33
N VAL A 88 10.62 -10.53 -15.21
CA VAL A 88 11.51 -11.00 -16.28
C VAL A 88 12.02 -9.82 -17.12
N ASN A 89 13.28 -9.87 -17.59
CA ASN A 89 13.98 -8.75 -18.26
C ASN A 89 13.25 -8.07 -19.44
N ARG A 90 12.17 -8.67 -19.98
CA ARG A 90 11.35 -8.05 -21.04
C ARG A 90 10.25 -7.13 -20.47
N PHE A 91 10.00 -7.18 -19.17
CA PHE A 91 8.92 -6.51 -18.46
C PHE A 91 9.42 -5.90 -17.15
N ASP A 92 10.63 -5.37 -17.13
CA ASP A 92 11.25 -4.84 -15.91
C ASP A 92 11.17 -3.31 -15.78
N SER A 93 10.53 -2.66 -16.76
CA SER A 93 10.32 -1.22 -16.86
C SER A 93 8.84 -0.84 -17.01
N CYS A 94 8.51 0.43 -16.79
CA CYS A 94 7.13 0.92 -16.84
C CYS A 94 6.54 0.83 -18.26
N VAL A 95 7.33 1.21 -19.27
CA VAL A 95 6.88 1.34 -20.67
C VAL A 95 6.79 0.01 -21.41
N GLU A 96 7.30 -1.06 -20.82
CA GLU A 96 7.12 -2.42 -21.34
C GLU A 96 5.76 -3.01 -20.96
N CYS A 97 5.18 -2.58 -19.83
CA CYS A 97 3.85 -2.99 -19.38
C CYS A 97 2.76 -1.95 -19.73
N HIS A 98 3.12 -0.66 -19.85
CA HIS A 98 2.17 0.43 -20.07
C HIS A 98 2.39 1.12 -21.42
N ASP A 99 1.30 1.35 -22.15
CA ASP A 99 1.32 2.18 -23.35
C ASP A 99 1.32 3.67 -22.95
N THR A 100 2.40 4.35 -23.31
CA THR A 100 2.63 5.77 -22.98
C THR A 100 1.64 6.74 -23.62
N HIS A 101 0.99 6.34 -24.71
CA HIS A 101 0.05 7.19 -25.45
C HIS A 101 -1.41 6.82 -25.20
N ALA A 102 -1.71 5.53 -25.00
CA ALA A 102 -3.06 5.08 -24.68
C ALA A 102 -3.41 5.25 -23.19
N LEU A 103 -2.40 5.33 -22.30
CA LEU A 103 -2.58 5.33 -20.85
C LEU A 103 -3.28 4.05 -20.34
N GLU A 104 -3.02 2.93 -21.03
CA GLU A 104 -3.57 1.60 -20.75
C GLU A 104 -2.43 0.60 -20.53
N VAL A 105 -2.75 -0.52 -19.89
CA VAL A 105 -1.81 -1.65 -19.72
C VAL A 105 -1.84 -2.50 -21.00
N VAL A 106 -0.66 -2.89 -21.49
CA VAL A 106 -0.52 -3.78 -22.65
C VAL A 106 -0.72 -5.23 -22.19
N VAL A 107 -1.94 -5.74 -22.36
CA VAL A 107 -2.34 -7.06 -21.81
C VAL A 107 -1.86 -8.24 -22.66
N THR A 108 -1.78 -8.07 -23.97
CA THR A 108 -1.58 -9.17 -24.93
C THR A 108 -0.35 -10.02 -24.61
N GLU A 109 0.74 -9.40 -24.17
CA GLU A 109 1.98 -10.12 -23.89
C GLU A 109 2.01 -10.76 -22.49
N CYS A 110 1.11 -10.35 -21.58
CA CYS A 110 0.99 -10.98 -20.26
C CYS A 110 0.46 -12.42 -20.37
N ALA A 111 -0.42 -12.67 -21.34
CA ALA A 111 -1.04 -13.96 -21.59
C ALA A 111 -0.03 -15.07 -21.97
N ASP A 112 1.19 -14.69 -22.37
CA ASP A 112 2.27 -15.64 -22.68
C ASP A 112 2.74 -16.42 -21.44
N CYS A 113 2.60 -15.83 -20.24
CA CYS A 113 3.03 -16.44 -18.97
C CYS A 113 1.92 -16.49 -17.90
N HIS A 114 0.85 -15.71 -18.06
CA HIS A 114 -0.30 -15.70 -17.16
C HIS A 114 -1.54 -16.15 -17.93
N GLU A 115 -1.78 -17.46 -18.00
CA GLU A 115 -2.78 -18.05 -18.91
C GLU A 115 -4.21 -17.52 -18.69
N ASN A 116 -4.53 -17.11 -17.45
CA ASN A 116 -5.83 -16.57 -17.05
C ASN A 116 -6.04 -15.09 -17.41
N VAL A 117 -5.07 -14.44 -18.07
CA VAL A 117 -5.12 -13.02 -18.41
C VAL A 117 -5.41 -12.85 -19.90
N GLN A 118 -6.59 -12.30 -20.24
CA GLN A 118 -6.98 -12.03 -21.63
C GLN A 118 -7.37 -10.56 -21.85
N THR A 119 -7.80 -9.89 -20.78
CA THR A 119 -8.25 -8.50 -20.75
C THR A 119 -7.64 -7.77 -19.56
N GLN A 120 -7.73 -6.44 -19.55
CA GLN A 120 -7.23 -5.64 -18.43
C GLN A 120 -7.93 -5.99 -17.11
N ALA A 121 -9.21 -6.37 -17.18
CA ALA A 121 -9.96 -6.81 -16.01
C ALA A 121 -9.42 -8.11 -15.40
N ASP A 122 -8.73 -8.93 -16.18
CA ASP A 122 -8.21 -10.22 -15.72
C ASP A 122 -6.86 -10.08 -14.99
N LEU A 123 -6.21 -8.91 -15.06
CA LEU A 123 -4.91 -8.67 -14.40
C LEU A 123 -4.98 -8.90 -12.88
N VAL A 124 -6.14 -8.67 -12.26
CA VAL A 124 -6.35 -8.90 -10.82
C VAL A 124 -6.22 -10.38 -10.45
N ASN A 125 -6.36 -11.29 -11.42
CA ASN A 125 -6.22 -12.74 -11.24
C ASN A 125 -4.75 -13.19 -11.35
N ILE A 126 -3.80 -12.28 -11.60
CA ILE A 126 -2.38 -12.62 -11.72
C ILE A 126 -1.86 -13.13 -10.38
N ARG A 127 -1.21 -14.29 -10.45
CA ARG A 127 -0.49 -14.96 -9.36
C ARG A 127 0.62 -15.80 -9.97
N ASP A 128 1.68 -16.01 -9.18
CA ASP A 128 2.72 -16.99 -9.50
C ASP A 128 2.06 -18.39 -9.57
N GLU A 129 2.08 -19.07 -10.73
CA GLU A 129 1.33 -20.33 -10.94
C GLU A 129 1.70 -21.45 -9.95
N ASP A 130 2.96 -21.45 -9.47
CA ASP A 130 3.46 -22.42 -8.48
C ASP A 130 3.20 -22.00 -7.02
N ASN A 131 2.53 -20.87 -6.78
CA ASN A 131 2.33 -20.32 -5.45
C ASN A 131 0.94 -20.61 -4.91
N SER A 132 0.84 -21.62 -4.04
CA SER A 132 -0.39 -21.97 -3.34
C SER A 132 -0.43 -21.42 -1.89
N THR A 133 0.26 -20.32 -1.62
CA THR A 133 0.31 -19.72 -0.27
C THR A 133 -0.91 -18.86 0.00
N ASP A 134 -1.75 -19.25 0.94
CA ASP A 134 -2.83 -18.41 1.48
C ASP A 134 -2.23 -17.30 2.35
N TYR A 135 -2.17 -16.06 1.84
CA TYR A 135 -1.55 -14.95 2.56
C TYR A 135 -2.54 -14.23 3.47
N ASP A 136 -3.78 -14.06 3.03
CA ASP A 136 -4.83 -13.37 3.77
C ASP A 136 -5.59 -14.25 4.78
N GLY A 137 -5.41 -15.58 4.72
CA GLY A 137 -5.95 -16.57 5.64
C GLY A 137 -7.40 -16.95 5.39
N ASP A 138 -7.96 -16.66 4.21
CA ASP A 138 -9.37 -16.95 3.88
C ASP A 138 -9.59 -18.38 3.35
N GLY A 139 -8.51 -19.10 3.03
CA GLY A 139 -8.50 -20.46 2.52
C GLY A 139 -8.54 -20.59 0.99
N ASP A 140 -8.57 -19.49 0.23
CA ASP A 140 -8.50 -19.47 -1.23
C ASP A 140 -7.04 -19.30 -1.71
N VAL A 141 -6.44 -20.42 -2.13
CA VAL A 141 -5.07 -20.43 -2.69
C VAL A 141 -5.04 -20.23 -4.21
N THR A 142 -6.18 -19.88 -4.82
CA THR A 142 -6.36 -19.81 -6.28
C THR A 142 -6.67 -18.42 -6.79
N GLU A 143 -7.13 -17.51 -5.93
CA GLU A 143 -7.32 -16.11 -6.29
C GLU A 143 -6.00 -15.40 -6.60
N GLY A 144 -6.08 -14.28 -7.32
CA GLY A 144 -4.91 -13.48 -7.68
C GLY A 144 -4.38 -12.65 -6.52
N MET A 145 -3.16 -12.11 -6.67
CA MET A 145 -2.52 -11.25 -5.65
C MET A 145 -3.35 -10.02 -5.26
N ALA A 146 -4.26 -9.58 -6.14
CA ALA A 146 -5.17 -8.47 -5.84
C ALA A 146 -6.22 -8.83 -4.79
N GLY A 147 -6.70 -10.09 -4.76
CA GLY A 147 -7.65 -10.60 -3.78
C GLY A 147 -7.03 -10.62 -2.38
N GLU A 148 -5.88 -11.27 -2.27
CA GLU A 148 -5.08 -11.35 -1.04
C GLU A 148 -4.84 -9.95 -0.41
N ILE A 149 -4.49 -8.96 -1.25
CA ILE A 149 -4.30 -7.58 -0.81
C ILE A 149 -5.62 -6.93 -0.37
N ALA A 150 -6.72 -7.18 -1.08
CA ALA A 150 -8.02 -6.61 -0.77
C ALA A 150 -8.52 -7.11 0.59
N THR A 151 -8.52 -8.43 0.83
CA THR A 151 -8.94 -9.03 2.10
C THR A 151 -8.07 -8.56 3.25
N MET A 152 -6.74 -8.52 3.10
CA MET A 152 -5.85 -7.98 4.14
C MET A 152 -6.07 -6.48 4.37
N SER A 153 -6.38 -5.70 3.33
CA SER A 153 -6.72 -4.28 3.47
C SER A 153 -8.04 -4.09 4.24
N GLU A 154 -9.05 -4.93 4.01
CA GLU A 154 -10.29 -4.93 4.78
C GLU A 154 -10.05 -5.29 6.25
N ALA A 155 -9.24 -6.32 6.50
CA ALA A 155 -8.84 -6.72 7.85
C ALA A 155 -8.10 -5.59 8.58
N LEU A 156 -7.19 -4.89 7.90
CA LEU A 156 -6.49 -3.72 8.45
C LEU A 156 -7.46 -2.60 8.81
N TYR A 157 -8.43 -2.29 7.94
CA TYR A 157 -9.41 -1.25 8.24
C TYR A 157 -10.27 -1.60 9.45
N ALA A 158 -10.76 -2.83 9.53
CA ALA A 158 -11.52 -3.32 10.69
C ALA A 158 -10.69 -3.29 11.98
N ALA A 159 -9.40 -3.65 11.90
CA ALA A 159 -8.48 -3.58 13.04
C ALA A 159 -8.25 -2.12 13.49
N MET A 160 -8.08 -1.18 12.54
CA MET A 160 -7.98 0.26 12.85
C MET A 160 -9.24 0.79 13.52
N GLN A 161 -10.42 0.42 13.03
CA GLN A 161 -11.70 0.80 13.65
C GLN A 161 -11.79 0.27 15.09
N THR A 162 -11.49 -1.01 15.30
CA THR A 162 -11.48 -1.64 16.63
C THR A 162 -10.49 -0.97 17.58
N TYR A 163 -9.26 -0.72 17.12
CA TYR A 163 -8.23 -0.02 17.89
C TYR A 163 -8.68 1.38 18.29
N SER A 164 -9.23 2.14 17.35
CA SER A 164 -9.67 3.52 17.57
C SER A 164 -10.89 3.63 18.50
N ALA A 165 -11.73 2.59 18.58
CA ALA A 165 -12.87 2.53 19.49
C ALA A 165 -12.48 2.08 20.90
N SER A 166 -11.39 1.32 21.05
CA SER A 166 -10.97 0.70 22.32
C SER A 166 -9.81 1.41 23.02
N THR A 167 -9.04 2.22 22.31
CA THR A 167 -7.88 2.94 22.86
C THR A 167 -8.33 4.18 23.65
N PRO A 168 -7.84 4.40 24.89
CA PRO A 168 -8.20 5.57 25.66
C PRO A 168 -7.82 6.89 24.96
N GLY A 169 -8.80 7.77 24.79
CA GLY A 169 -8.61 9.10 24.20
C GLY A 169 -8.69 9.15 22.68
N THR A 170 -8.79 8.02 21.99
CA THR A 170 -9.07 7.98 20.55
C THR A 170 -10.58 8.16 20.30
N LEU A 171 -10.92 8.57 19.08
CA LEU A 171 -12.29 8.56 18.57
C LEU A 171 -12.40 7.43 17.54
N PRO A 172 -13.59 6.87 17.25
CA PRO A 172 -13.71 5.89 16.18
C PRO A 172 -13.35 6.53 14.83
N ILE A 173 -12.57 5.81 14.03
CA ILE A 173 -12.00 6.31 12.77
C ILE A 173 -12.85 5.87 11.57
N LEU A 174 -13.07 6.80 10.65
CA LEU A 174 -13.64 6.54 9.33
C LEU A 174 -12.67 6.95 8.25
N TYR A 175 -12.75 6.27 7.10
CA TYR A 175 -12.00 6.61 5.90
C TYR A 175 -12.92 6.88 4.71
N ASP A 176 -12.63 7.95 3.97
CA ASP A 176 -13.20 8.22 2.66
C ASP A 176 -12.08 8.62 1.67
N SER A 177 -11.92 7.83 0.61
CA SER A 177 -10.91 8.09 -0.42
C SER A 177 -11.16 9.35 -1.26
N HIS A 178 -12.39 9.88 -1.25
CA HIS A 178 -12.89 10.97 -2.09
C HIS A 178 -13.06 12.30 -1.35
N ALA A 179 -12.99 12.31 -0.02
CA ALA A 179 -13.16 13.51 0.79
C ALA A 179 -11.91 13.82 1.60
N TYR A 180 -11.36 15.04 1.47
CA TYR A 180 -10.29 15.52 2.36
C TYR A 180 -10.87 15.82 3.76
N PRO A 181 -10.23 15.41 4.87
CA PRO A 181 -8.85 14.96 5.01
C PRO A 181 -8.62 13.43 4.98
N TYR A 182 -9.50 12.69 4.30
CA TYR A 182 -9.56 11.23 4.14
C TYR A 182 -9.92 10.46 5.39
N PHE A 183 -9.45 10.90 6.56
CA PHE A 183 -9.81 10.29 7.83
C PHE A 183 -10.69 11.23 8.64
N PHE A 184 -11.80 10.70 9.15
CA PHE A 184 -12.83 11.43 9.88
C PHE A 184 -13.07 10.77 11.23
N ALA A 185 -13.44 11.58 12.23
CA ALA A 185 -13.88 11.07 13.52
C ALA A 185 -15.39 10.82 13.48
N ASP A 186 -15.79 9.57 13.71
CA ASP A 186 -17.20 9.16 13.84
C ASP A 186 -17.75 9.66 15.18
N ALA A 187 -18.15 10.93 15.20
CA ALA A 187 -18.54 11.61 16.43
C ALA A 187 -19.92 11.17 16.94
N ASP A 188 -20.80 10.73 16.04
CA ASP A 188 -22.16 10.30 16.35
C ASP A 188 -22.30 8.76 16.40
N GLY A 189 -21.30 8.02 15.94
CA GLY A 189 -21.24 6.56 16.00
C GLY A 189 -22.07 5.86 14.93
N ASN A 190 -22.39 6.55 13.83
CA ASN A 190 -23.22 6.00 12.76
C ASN A 190 -22.43 5.25 11.69
N GLY A 191 -21.09 5.33 11.70
CA GLY A 191 -20.22 4.65 10.75
C GLY A 191 -20.13 5.29 9.36
N GLU A 192 -20.68 6.49 9.16
CA GLU A 192 -20.81 7.17 7.88
C GLU A 192 -20.11 8.54 7.90
N VAL A 193 -19.33 8.84 6.86
CA VAL A 193 -18.79 10.19 6.66
C VAL A 193 -19.89 11.09 6.10
N ASN A 194 -20.38 12.01 6.91
CA ASN A 194 -21.46 12.95 6.61
C ASN A 194 -21.10 14.39 7.07
N GLY A 195 -22.11 15.26 7.20
CA GLY A 195 -21.90 16.68 7.50
C GLY A 195 -21.57 16.96 8.97
N GLU A 196 -21.68 15.97 9.85
CA GLU A 196 -21.50 16.09 11.29
C GLU A 196 -20.08 15.70 11.74
N GLU A 197 -19.30 15.02 10.89
CA GLU A 197 -17.96 14.53 11.19
C GLU A 197 -16.87 15.57 10.93
N GLY A 198 -15.99 15.74 11.91
CA GLY A 198 -14.74 16.47 11.76
C GLY A 198 -13.61 15.57 11.24
N GLY A 199 -12.56 16.19 10.70
CA GLY A 199 -11.33 15.46 10.37
C GLY A 199 -10.73 14.79 11.61
N TYR A 200 -10.21 13.57 11.44
CA TYR A 200 -9.67 12.77 12.54
C TYR A 200 -8.45 13.45 13.19
N ASN A 201 -8.46 13.56 14.52
CA ASN A 201 -7.46 14.35 15.26
C ASN A 201 -6.94 13.69 16.55
N THR A 202 -7.42 12.51 16.94
CA THR A 202 -7.00 11.78 18.14
C THR A 202 -6.03 10.65 17.79
N TRP A 203 -4.98 10.98 17.03
CA TRP A 203 -4.01 10.00 16.54
C TRP A 203 -3.07 9.49 17.64
N THR A 204 -2.83 8.18 17.62
CA THR A 204 -1.64 7.56 18.24
C THR A 204 -0.59 7.25 17.16
N PRO A 205 0.70 7.06 17.52
CA PRO A 205 1.71 6.62 16.58
C PRO A 205 1.37 5.31 15.85
N ASN A 206 0.85 4.30 16.53
CA ASN A 206 0.49 3.02 15.91
C ASN A 206 -0.67 3.17 14.93
N LEU A 207 -1.70 3.93 15.28
CA LEU A 207 -2.82 4.19 14.37
C LEU A 207 -2.38 5.01 13.14
N LEU A 208 -1.45 5.96 13.28
CA LEU A 208 -0.93 6.70 12.13
C LEU A 208 -0.19 5.80 11.15
N ARG A 209 0.66 4.89 11.65
CA ARG A 209 1.40 3.93 10.81
C ARG A 209 0.46 3.02 10.02
N ALA A 210 -0.55 2.48 10.70
CA ALA A 210 -1.58 1.67 10.07
C ALA A 210 -2.39 2.46 9.04
N ALA A 211 -2.87 3.66 9.38
CA ALA A 211 -3.63 4.52 8.47
C ALA A 211 -2.83 4.95 7.24
N TYR A 212 -1.53 5.20 7.41
CA TYR A 212 -0.62 5.51 6.32
C TYR A 212 -0.56 4.37 5.30
N ASN A 213 -0.33 3.14 5.77
CA ASN A 213 -0.26 1.95 4.94
C ASN A 213 -1.62 1.57 4.34
N TYR A 214 -2.70 1.73 5.10
CA TYR A 214 -4.06 1.54 4.57
C TYR A 214 -4.31 2.47 3.38
N GLN A 215 -4.10 3.78 3.55
CA GLN A 215 -4.26 4.71 2.43
C GLN A 215 -3.29 4.42 1.29
N TYR A 216 -2.06 3.95 1.57
CA TYR A 216 -1.10 3.59 0.54
C TYR A 216 -1.70 2.63 -0.49
N VAL A 217 -2.32 1.53 -0.03
CA VAL A 217 -2.97 0.54 -0.90
C VAL A 217 -4.13 1.16 -1.69
N GLN A 218 -4.92 2.02 -1.05
CA GLN A 218 -6.03 2.72 -1.72
C GLN A 218 -5.59 3.71 -2.81
N LYS A 219 -4.29 4.06 -2.85
CA LYS A 219 -3.74 5.06 -3.78
C LYS A 219 -2.83 4.46 -4.86
N ASP A 220 -2.56 3.15 -4.83
CA ASP A 220 -1.88 2.42 -5.89
C ASP A 220 -2.75 1.25 -6.38
N PRO A 221 -3.62 1.46 -7.40
CA PRO A 221 -4.48 0.40 -7.91
C PRO A 221 -3.71 -0.73 -8.60
N GLY A 222 -2.44 -0.54 -8.96
CA GLY A 222 -1.58 -1.56 -9.56
C GLY A 222 -0.69 -2.29 -8.55
N ALA A 223 -0.88 -2.07 -7.24
CA ALA A 223 0.02 -2.55 -6.20
C ALA A 223 0.27 -4.07 -6.25
N PHE A 224 -0.76 -4.84 -6.62
CA PHE A 224 -0.69 -6.29 -6.79
C PHE A 224 0.32 -6.74 -7.84
N ALA A 225 0.48 -5.97 -8.93
CA ALA A 225 1.42 -6.25 -10.00
C ALA A 225 2.79 -5.60 -9.76
N HIS A 226 2.81 -4.39 -9.17
CA HIS A 226 4.06 -3.65 -8.94
C HIS A 226 4.95 -4.36 -7.92
N ASN A 227 4.41 -4.79 -6.77
CA ASN A 227 5.16 -5.52 -5.73
C ASN A 227 4.21 -6.13 -4.68
N GLY A 228 3.34 -7.07 -5.11
CA GLY A 228 2.27 -7.57 -4.26
C GLY A 228 2.73 -8.17 -2.92
N LYS A 229 3.85 -8.92 -2.91
CA LYS A 229 4.40 -9.49 -1.66
C LYS A 229 4.87 -8.42 -0.68
N TYR A 230 5.52 -7.35 -1.15
CA TYR A 230 5.88 -6.21 -0.30
C TYR A 230 4.63 -5.54 0.31
N VAL A 231 3.54 -5.47 -0.45
CA VAL A 231 2.27 -4.90 0.02
C VAL A 231 1.67 -5.74 1.15
N LEU A 232 1.61 -7.05 0.97
CA LEU A 232 1.16 -7.98 2.01
C LEU A 232 2.01 -7.90 3.27
N GLN A 233 3.34 -7.73 3.16
CA GLN A 233 4.22 -7.58 4.32
C GLN A 233 3.84 -6.38 5.18
N PHE A 234 3.69 -5.20 4.58
CA PHE A 234 3.35 -4.01 5.37
C PHE A 234 1.90 -4.04 5.87
N LEU A 235 0.96 -4.65 5.13
CA LEU A 235 -0.41 -4.84 5.60
C LEU A 235 -0.44 -5.74 6.84
N TYR A 236 0.22 -6.89 6.78
CA TYR A 236 0.35 -7.84 7.90
C TYR A 236 0.86 -7.15 9.16
N ASP A 237 2.00 -6.45 9.03
CA ASP A 237 2.63 -5.79 10.17
C ASP A 237 1.77 -4.62 10.69
N SER A 238 1.02 -3.94 9.82
CA SER A 238 0.10 -2.86 10.22
C SER A 238 -1.10 -3.40 10.99
N ILE A 239 -1.65 -4.56 10.61
CA ILE A 239 -2.72 -5.24 11.36
C ILE A 239 -2.23 -5.54 12.78
N GLN A 240 -1.04 -6.13 12.90
CA GLN A 240 -0.43 -6.44 14.20
C GLN A 240 -0.19 -5.18 15.05
N ALA A 241 0.26 -4.09 14.43
CA ALA A 241 0.58 -2.86 15.14
C ALA A 241 -0.64 -2.19 15.81
N VAL A 242 -1.84 -2.43 15.30
CA VAL A 242 -3.10 -1.98 15.91
C VAL A 242 -3.85 -3.11 16.62
N GLY A 243 -3.17 -4.23 16.90
CA GLY A 243 -3.72 -5.35 17.67
C GLY A 243 -4.77 -6.20 16.94
N GLY A 244 -4.83 -6.11 15.61
CA GLY A 244 -5.67 -6.98 14.80
C GLY A 244 -5.15 -8.42 14.80
N ASP A 245 -6.06 -9.37 14.53
CA ASP A 245 -5.73 -10.79 14.47
C ASP A 245 -5.15 -11.14 13.09
N THR A 246 -3.98 -11.77 13.09
CA THR A 246 -3.31 -12.29 11.88
C THR A 246 -3.22 -13.82 11.92
N THR A 247 -4.05 -14.49 12.73
CA THR A 247 -4.14 -15.95 12.77
C THR A 247 -4.66 -16.45 11.43
N GLY A 248 -3.95 -17.41 10.81
CA GLY A 248 -4.28 -17.93 9.48
C GLY A 248 -3.56 -17.22 8.35
N MET A 249 -3.30 -15.91 8.49
CA MET A 249 -2.53 -15.13 7.51
C MET A 249 -1.06 -15.56 7.45
N THR A 250 -0.49 -15.54 6.24
CA THR A 250 0.93 -15.76 6.00
C THR A 250 1.61 -14.45 5.63
N ARG A 251 2.66 -14.08 6.36
CA ARG A 251 3.53 -12.95 5.96
C ARG A 251 4.59 -13.43 4.96
N PRO A 252 4.67 -12.88 3.74
CA PRO A 252 5.73 -13.21 2.78
C PRO A 252 7.13 -12.79 3.24
#